data_AF-A0A2P9APF7-F1
#
_entry.id   AF-A0A2P9APF7-F1
#
_cell.length_a   1.000
_cell.length_b   1.000
_cell.length_c   1.000
_cell.angle_alpha   90.00
_cell.angle_beta   90.00
_cell.angle_gamma   90.00
#
_symmetry.space_group_name_H-M   'P 1'
#
loop_
_entity.id
_entity.type
_entity.pdbx_description
1 polymer ?
#
loop_
_entity_poly.entity_id
_entity_poly.type
_entity_poly.pdbx_seq_one_letter_code
_entity_poly.pdbx_strand_id
1 'polypeptide(L)'
;MHRFSDQTESSTPIAGQLGTLIAAHVRALAAYDATPGDNPKSPAVARASALVTKTRQALFDHRPTNMAEAARKGEFMASCRTFIEWDDFDQVQLINALTPKERP
;
A
#
# COMPACT_ATOMS: atom_id res chain seq x y z
N MET A 1 46.72 -8.08 -15.14
CA MET A 1 45.98 -8.51 -13.93
C MET A 1 44.77 -7.59 -13.75
N HIS A 2 43.58 -8.07 -14.11
CA HIS A 2 42.32 -7.34 -13.94
C HIS A 2 41.89 -7.44 -12.47
N ARG A 3 41.75 -6.31 -11.77
CA ARG A 3 41.03 -6.25 -10.49
C ARG A 3 39.60 -5.79 -10.78
N PHE A 4 38.68 -6.75 -10.84
CA PHE A 4 37.27 -6.52 -10.59
C PHE A 4 37.14 -6.03 -9.14
N SER A 5 36.83 -4.74 -8.96
CA SER A 5 36.33 -4.24 -7.68
C SER A 5 34.82 -4.23 -7.79
N ASP A 6 34.24 -5.25 -7.17
CA ASP A 6 32.83 -5.45 -6.87
C ASP A 6 32.28 -4.17 -6.23
N GLN A 7 31.55 -3.37 -7.00
CA GLN A 7 30.73 -2.30 -6.44
C GLN A 7 29.48 -2.96 -5.88
N THR A 8 29.49 -3.13 -4.57
CA THR A 8 28.34 -3.53 -3.77
C THR A 8 27.19 -2.57 -4.04
N GLU A 9 26.17 -3.08 -4.74
CA GLU A 9 24.90 -2.41 -4.96
C GLU A 9 24.38 -1.85 -3.62
N SER A 10 24.23 -0.52 -3.56
CA SER A 10 23.58 0.16 -2.45
C SER A 10 22.15 -0.37 -2.32
N SER A 11 21.95 -1.26 -1.35
CA SER A 11 20.64 -1.79 -0.99
C SER A 11 19.82 -0.68 -0.32
N THR A 12 19.09 0.08 -1.13
CA THR A 12 18.09 1.05 -0.69
C THR A 12 17.09 0.34 0.25
N PRO A 13 16.71 0.93 1.39
CA PRO A 13 15.90 0.21 2.37
C PRO A 13 14.50 -0.08 1.80
N ILE A 14 14.23 -1.37 1.63
CA ILE A 14 12.95 -1.99 1.23
C ILE A 14 11.77 -1.52 2.11
N ALA A 15 12.05 -0.91 3.26
CA ALA A 15 11.07 -0.48 4.26
C ALA A 15 10.53 0.97 4.07
N GLY A 16 11.21 1.84 3.32
CA GLY A 16 10.97 3.29 3.41
C GLY A 16 9.60 3.75 2.90
N GLN A 17 9.25 3.37 1.68
CA GLN A 17 8.03 3.87 1.01
C GLN A 17 6.81 3.01 1.32
N LEU A 18 6.87 1.68 1.14
CA LEU A 18 5.76 0.78 1.45
C LEU A 18 5.36 0.87 2.94
N GLY A 19 6.34 0.88 3.85
CA GLY A 19 6.08 1.00 5.29
C GLY A 19 5.35 2.29 5.65
N THR A 20 5.74 3.41 5.02
CA THR A 20 5.06 4.71 5.20
C THR A 20 3.62 4.68 4.70
N LEU A 21 3.37 4.05 3.54
CA LEU A 21 2.03 3.92 2.97
C LEU A 21 1.13 3.03 3.84
N ILE A 22 1.64 1.91 4.34
CA ILE A 22 0.93 1.03 5.27
C ILE A 22 0.56 1.81 6.54
N ALA A 23 1.52 2.49 7.17
CA ALA A 23 1.27 3.26 8.39
C ALA A 23 0.29 4.43 8.17
N ALA A 24 0.31 5.06 7.00
CA ALA A 24 -0.66 6.09 6.63
C ALA A 24 -2.07 5.51 6.51
N HIS A 25 -2.21 4.36 5.86
CA HIS A 25 -3.51 3.71 5.68
C HIS A 25 -4.10 3.21 7.00
N VAL A 26 -3.29 2.58 7.86
CA VAL A 26 -3.71 2.15 9.20
C VAL A 26 -4.23 3.34 10.02
N ARG A 27 -3.53 4.48 9.98
CA ARG A 27 -3.98 5.70 10.68
C ARG A 27 -5.28 6.26 10.10
N ALA A 28 -5.42 6.25 8.77
CA ALA A 28 -6.65 6.69 8.11
C ALA A 28 -7.85 5.81 8.51
N LEU A 29 -7.65 4.49 8.54
CA LEU A 29 -8.69 3.54 8.91
C LEU A 29 -9.11 3.71 10.38
N ALA A 30 -8.15 3.86 11.29
CA ALA A 30 -8.44 4.13 12.69
C ALA A 30 -9.22 5.46 12.88
N ALA A 31 -8.89 6.50 12.11
CA ALA A 31 -9.62 7.76 12.15
C ALA A 31 -11.06 7.62 11.62
N TYR A 32 -11.26 6.80 10.59
CA TYR A 32 -12.59 6.46 10.08
C TYR A 32 -13.42 5.69 11.12
N ASP A 33 -12.84 4.66 11.73
CA ASP A 33 -13.50 3.86 12.78
C ASP A 33 -13.87 4.68 14.03
N ALA A 34 -13.05 5.68 14.36
CA ALA A 34 -13.31 6.58 15.48
C ALA A 34 -14.32 7.69 15.15
N THR A 35 -14.70 7.86 13.88
CA THR A 35 -15.69 8.87 13.49
C THR A 35 -17.10 8.36 13.81
N PRO A 36 -17.89 9.06 14.66
CA PRO A 36 -19.23 8.62 15.01
C PRO A 36 -20.11 8.39 13.77
N GLY A 37 -20.66 7.17 13.67
CA GLY A 37 -21.39 6.67 12.48
C GLY A 37 -22.85 7.12 12.39
N ASP A 38 -23.29 7.97 13.32
CA ASP A 38 -24.69 8.34 13.53
C ASP A 38 -25.31 9.04 12.30
N ASN A 39 -24.46 9.63 11.45
CA ASN A 39 -24.86 10.14 10.14
C ASN A 39 -23.77 9.84 9.08
N PRO A 40 -23.98 8.86 8.19
CA PRO A 40 -23.02 8.51 7.13
C PRO A 40 -22.83 9.63 6.08
N LYS A 41 -23.71 10.63 6.05
CA LYS A 41 -23.60 11.83 5.19
C LYS A 41 -22.91 13.00 5.89
N SER A 42 -22.45 12.84 7.13
CA SER A 42 -21.78 13.94 7.82
C SER A 42 -20.47 14.31 7.11
N PRO A 43 -20.09 15.60 7.09
CA PRO A 43 -18.81 16.03 6.53
C PRO A 43 -17.61 15.35 7.18
N ALA A 44 -17.72 14.94 8.45
CA ALA A 44 -16.67 14.21 9.17
C ALA A 44 -16.47 12.80 8.58
N VAL A 45 -17.55 12.02 8.45
CA VAL A 45 -17.50 10.69 7.84
C VAL A 45 -17.03 10.77 6.39
N ALA A 46 -17.50 11.76 5.61
CA ALA A 46 -17.06 11.97 4.24
C ALA A 46 -15.55 12.23 4.13
N ARG A 47 -15.00 13.09 5.00
CA ARG A 47 -13.54 13.37 5.02
C ARG A 47 -12.72 12.15 5.42
N ALA A 48 -13.16 11.42 6.45
CA ALA A 48 -12.47 10.23 6.90
C ALA A 48 -12.49 9.13 5.83
N SER A 49 -13.64 8.91 5.19
CA SER A 49 -13.79 7.98 4.07
C SER A 49 -12.87 8.34 2.90
N ALA A 50 -12.86 9.61 2.49
CA ALA A 50 -11.98 10.10 1.43
C ALA A 50 -10.48 9.87 1.74
N LEU A 51 -10.08 10.00 3.01
CA LEU A 51 -8.69 9.74 3.42
C LEU A 51 -8.36 8.23 3.36
N VAL A 52 -9.28 7.36 3.77
CA VAL A 52 -9.13 5.90 3.64
C VAL A 52 -8.99 5.53 2.16
N THR A 53 -9.87 6.04 1.29
CA THR A 53 -9.82 5.81 -0.16
C THR A 53 -8.49 6.28 -0.75
N LYS A 54 -8.04 7.50 -0.41
CA LYS A 54 -6.77 8.05 -0.91
C LYS A 54 -5.57 7.20 -0.51
N THR A 55 -5.49 6.79 0.76
CA THR A 55 -4.36 5.98 1.26
C THR A 55 -4.41 4.55 0.75
N ARG A 56 -5.60 3.98 0.57
CA ARG A 56 -5.83 2.69 -0.11
C ARG A 56 -5.33 2.73 -1.55
N GLN A 57 -5.71 3.76 -2.31
CA GLN A 57 -5.26 3.93 -3.70
C GLN A 57 -3.75 4.08 -3.78
N ALA A 58 -3.12 4.85 -2.89
CA ALA A 58 -1.68 5.00 -2.85
C ALA A 58 -0.94 3.67 -2.58
N LEU A 59 -1.48 2.82 -1.69
CA LEU A 59 -0.98 1.47 -1.48
C LEU A 59 -1.14 0.62 -2.74
N PHE A 60 -2.29 0.71 -3.40
CA PHE A 60 -2.58 -0.07 -4.60
C PHE A 60 -1.65 0.30 -5.76
N ASP A 61 -1.46 1.60 -6.02
CA ASP A 61 -0.61 2.15 -7.08
C ASP A 61 0.89 1.93 -6.83
N HIS A 62 1.29 1.77 -5.57
CA HIS A 62 2.68 1.49 -5.22
C HIS A 62 3.15 0.19 -5.86
N ARG A 63 4.08 0.27 -6.81
CA ARG A 63 4.67 -0.92 -7.41
C ARG A 63 5.85 -1.40 -6.56
N PRO A 64 5.82 -2.65 -6.06
CA PRO A 64 6.95 -3.22 -5.34
C PRO A 64 8.23 -3.18 -6.18
N THR A 65 9.37 -2.98 -5.53
CA THR A 65 10.69 -2.99 -6.17
C THR A 65 11.31 -4.39 -6.22
N ASN A 66 10.80 -5.32 -5.42
CA ASN A 66 11.27 -6.69 -5.31
C ASN A 66 10.16 -7.61 -4.74
N MET A 67 10.42 -8.92 -4.74
CA MET A 67 9.46 -9.93 -4.28
C MET A 67 9.17 -9.87 -2.77
N ALA A 68 10.14 -9.48 -1.93
CA ALA A 68 9.91 -9.37 -0.48
C ALA A 68 8.95 -8.21 -0.17
N GLU A 69 9.09 -7.10 -0.88
CA GLU A 69 8.17 -5.95 -0.81
C GLU A 69 6.78 -6.31 -1.35
N ALA A 70 6.72 -7.08 -2.44
CA ALA A 70 5.47 -7.58 -2.99
C ALA A 70 4.74 -8.50 -2.01
N ALA A 71 5.45 -9.44 -1.38
CA ALA A 71 4.89 -10.34 -0.37
C ALA A 71 4.35 -9.54 0.82
N ARG A 72 5.13 -8.60 1.38
CA ARG A 72 4.69 -7.76 2.50
C ARG A 72 3.47 -6.90 2.15
N LYS A 73 3.41 -6.33 0.95
CA LYS A 73 2.24 -5.59 0.47
C LYS A 73 1.03 -6.50 0.35
N GLY A 74 1.20 -7.68 -0.24
CA GLY A 74 0.15 -8.69 -0.38
C GLY A 74 -0.41 -9.16 0.95
N GLU A 75 0.46 -9.48 1.92
CA GLU A 75 0.08 -9.84 3.30
C GLU A 75 -0.75 -8.72 3.96
N PHE A 76 -0.30 -7.47 3.83
CA PHE A 76 -1.05 -6.34 4.38
C PHE A 76 -2.42 -6.20 3.72
N MET A 77 -2.50 -6.23 2.39
CA MET A 77 -3.77 -6.11 1.66
C MET A 77 -4.73 -7.25 2.03
N ALA A 78 -4.25 -8.49 2.12
CA ALA A 78 -5.06 -9.63 2.52
C ALA A 78 -5.60 -9.51 3.96
N SER A 79 -4.86 -8.83 4.84
CA SER A 79 -5.26 -8.62 6.25
C SER A 79 -6.20 -7.44 6.48
N CYS A 80 -6.39 -6.56 5.50
CA CYS A 80 -7.07 -5.28 5.69
C CYS A 80 -8.45 -5.24 5.01
N ARG A 81 -9.52 -5.03 5.80
CA ARG A 81 -10.92 -5.10 5.34
C ARG A 81 -11.22 -4.25 4.11
N THR A 82 -10.57 -3.09 3.95
CA THR A 82 -10.77 -2.18 2.81
C THR A 82 -10.33 -2.78 1.47
N PHE A 83 -9.53 -3.86 1.50
CA PHE A 83 -9.05 -4.55 0.31
C PHE A 83 -9.80 -5.85 0.01
N ILE A 84 -10.63 -6.35 0.94
CA ILE A 84 -11.37 -7.61 0.81
C ILE A 84 -12.89 -7.41 0.74
N GLU A 85 -13.42 -6.43 1.47
CA GLU A 85 -14.88 -6.24 1.62
C GLU A 85 -15.44 -5.18 0.69
N TRP A 86 -14.59 -4.25 0.21
CA TRP A 86 -15.08 -3.10 -0.56
C TRP A 86 -15.21 -3.41 -2.06
N ASP A 87 -14.87 -4.62 -2.49
CA ASP A 87 -15.18 -5.24 -3.79
C ASP A 87 -14.98 -4.37 -5.06
N ASP A 88 -13.93 -3.53 -5.06
CA ASP A 88 -13.69 -2.59 -6.17
C ASP A 88 -12.53 -3.00 -7.11
N PHE A 89 -11.99 -4.22 -7.00
CA PHE A 89 -10.78 -4.58 -7.74
C PHE A 89 -11.04 -5.40 -9.00
N ASP A 90 -10.51 -4.91 -10.10
CA ASP A 90 -10.26 -5.73 -11.29
C ASP A 90 -9.03 -6.63 -11.04
N GLN A 91 -9.18 -7.93 -11.34
CA GLN A 91 -8.11 -8.94 -11.22
C GLN A 91 -6.81 -8.51 -11.90
N VAL A 92 -6.89 -7.86 -13.08
CA VAL A 92 -5.72 -7.36 -13.80
C VAL A 92 -5.00 -6.28 -13.01
N GLN A 93 -5.74 -5.40 -12.36
CA GLN A 93 -5.18 -4.34 -11.54
C GLN A 93 -4.49 -4.90 -10.29
N LEU A 94 -5.06 -5.93 -9.67
CA LEU A 94 -4.46 -6.61 -8.51
C LEU A 94 -3.14 -7.30 -8.89
N ILE A 95 -3.11 -8.01 -10.03
CA ILE A 95 -1.87 -8.62 -10.54
C ILE A 95 -0.80 -7.54 -10.74
N ASN A 96 -1.14 -6.46 -11.44
CA ASN A 96 -0.20 -5.35 -11.65
C ASN A 96 0.27 -4.70 -10.35
N ALA A 97 -0.58 -4.62 -9.33
CA ALA A 97 -0.25 -4.08 -8.02
C ALA A 97 0.77 -4.93 -7.24
N LEU A 98 0.82 -6.23 -7.50
CA LEU A 98 1.67 -7.18 -6.78
C LEU A 98 2.87 -7.66 -7.60
N THR A 99 2.88 -7.45 -8.91
CA THR A 99 4.06 -7.70 -9.76
C THR A 99 5.11 -6.61 -9.54
N PRO A 100 6.36 -6.95 -9.18
CA PRO A 100 7.44 -5.99 -9.09
C PRO A 100 7.69 -5.27 -10.43
N LYS A 101 8.19 -4.03 -10.39
CA LYS A 101 8.70 -3.39 -11.61
C LYS A 101 9.87 -4.24 -12.15
N GLU A 102 9.80 -4.61 -13.43
CA GLU A 102 10.96 -5.17 -14.13
C GLU A 102 12.13 -4.20 -13.97
N ARG A 103 13.29 -4.70 -13.53
CA ARG A 103 14.53 -3.92 -13.60
C ARG A 103 14.87 -3.77 -15.10
N PRO A 104 15.16 -2.55 -15.59
CA PRO A 104 15.68 -2.37 -16.95
C PRO A 104 17.03 -3.06 -17.14
#